data_AF-A0A964X8H1-F1
#
_entry.id   AF-A0A964X8H1-F1
#
_cell.length_a   1.000
_cell.length_b   1.000
_cell.length_c   1.000
_cell.angle_alpha   90.00
_cell.angle_beta   90.00
_cell.angle_gamma   90.00
#
_symmetry.space_group_name_H-M   'P 1'
#
loop_
_entity.id
_entity.type
_entity.pdbx_description
1 polymer ?
#
loop_
_entity_poly.entity_id
_entity_poly.type
_entity_poly.pdbx_seq_one_letter_code
_entity_poly.pdbx_strand_id
1 'polypeptide(L)'
;MNEINWRPIALQILILLAVAFGVLAWTQRPEGALVWLVGMLSIPLGWLLVVASGAMPGSHRPVERKTIYNSLIVSAVMITGALAACALGTLGTIDEEWITRYGMIVVALALVITGNGLPKKPDTRCDRPRGLATRRLLGWVFVVSGLSLTLAWLTLPLAHDVVWWATAAIYATAGVVCAVGIWRITRSASANAAP
;
A
#
# COMPACT_ATOMS: atom_id res chain seq x y z
N MET A 1 -4.89 29.90 2.50
CA MET A 1 -5.25 28.90 1.47
C MET A 1 -5.92 27.72 2.14
N ASN A 2 -7.13 27.33 1.71
CA ASN A 2 -7.83 26.18 2.27
C ASN A 2 -7.05 24.88 2.01
N GLU A 3 -6.74 24.10 3.04
CA GLU A 3 -5.98 22.83 2.97
C GLU A 3 -6.56 21.79 1.99
N ILE A 4 -7.79 21.97 1.52
CA ILE A 4 -8.44 21.04 0.60
C ILE A 4 -8.07 21.34 -0.86
N ASN A 5 -7.73 22.59 -1.21
CA ASN A 5 -7.54 23.00 -2.61
C ASN A 5 -6.21 22.52 -3.21
N TRP A 6 -5.17 22.28 -2.40
CA TRP A 6 -3.86 21.84 -2.90
C TRP A 6 -3.81 20.35 -3.25
N ARG A 7 -4.67 19.53 -2.63
CA ARG A 7 -4.69 18.07 -2.79
C ARG A 7 -4.97 17.59 -4.21
N PRO A 8 -5.99 18.10 -4.93
CA PRO A 8 -6.19 17.73 -6.32
C PRO A 8 -5.01 18.17 -7.20
N ILE A 9 -4.40 19.33 -6.92
CA ILE A 9 -3.22 19.82 -7.66
C ILE A 9 -2.04 18.86 -7.44
N ALA A 10 -1.77 18.46 -6.20
CA ALA A 10 -0.72 17.50 -5.89
C ALA A 10 -0.96 16.15 -6.59
N LEU A 11 -2.20 15.65 -6.60
CA LEU A 11 -2.54 14.42 -7.31
C LEU A 11 -2.30 14.54 -8.82
N GLN A 12 -2.70 15.66 -9.44
CA GLN A 12 -2.45 15.91 -10.86
C GLN A 12 -0.95 15.98 -11.17
N ILE A 13 -0.16 16.66 -10.35
CA ILE A 13 1.31 16.69 -10.49
C ILE A 13 1.88 15.28 -10.43
N LEU A 14 1.45 14.45 -9.47
CA LEU A 14 1.93 13.06 -9.34
C LEU A 14 1.54 12.20 -10.55
N ILE A 15 0.34 12.38 -11.11
CA ILE A 15 -0.08 11.71 -12.35
C ILE A 15 0.84 12.12 -13.51
N LEU A 16 1.10 13.42 -13.68
CA LEU A 16 1.98 13.91 -14.75
C LEU A 16 3.40 13.37 -14.59
N LEU A 17 3.93 13.35 -13.37
CA LEU A 17 5.25 12.76 -13.08
C LEU A 17 5.27 11.25 -13.35
N ALA A 18 4.23 10.52 -12.96
CA ALA A 18 4.13 9.09 -13.25
C ALA A 18 4.15 8.82 -14.76
N VAL A 19 3.39 9.60 -15.53
CA VAL A 19 3.40 9.51 -17.00
C VAL A 19 4.77 9.86 -17.56
N ALA A 20 5.40 10.95 -17.10
CA ALA A 20 6.72 11.36 -17.57
C ALA A 20 7.78 10.28 -17.33
N PHE A 21 7.84 9.70 -16.12
CA PHE A 21 8.78 8.61 -15.80
C PHE A 21 8.45 7.32 -16.54
N GLY A 22 7.17 6.99 -16.71
CA GLY A 22 6.75 5.82 -17.48
C GLY A 22 7.10 5.93 -18.96
N VAL A 23 6.90 7.10 -19.57
CA VAL A 23 7.32 7.37 -20.95
C VAL A 23 8.83 7.30 -21.07
N LEU A 24 9.58 7.90 -20.15
CA LEU A 24 11.03 7.84 -20.13
C LEU A 24 11.51 6.37 -20.08
N ALA A 25 11.01 5.59 -19.12
CA ALA A 25 11.34 4.17 -18.99
C ALA A 25 10.96 3.36 -20.25
N TRP A 26 9.81 3.63 -20.85
CA TRP A 26 9.39 2.99 -22.10
C TRP A 26 10.39 3.30 -23.23
N THR A 27 10.77 4.55 -23.43
CA THR A 27 11.71 4.90 -24.51
C THR A 27 13.06 4.19 -24.39
N GLN A 28 13.48 3.85 -23.17
CA GLN A 28 14.73 3.10 -22.94
C GLN A 28 14.54 1.59 -23.05
N ARG A 29 13.39 1.05 -22.60
CA ARG A 29 13.07 -0.39 -22.55
C ARG A 29 11.66 -0.67 -23.06
N PRO A 30 11.43 -0.67 -24.39
CA PRO A 30 10.10 -0.83 -24.98
C PRO A 30 9.49 -2.22 -24.77
N GLU A 31 10.31 -3.25 -24.55
CA GLU A 31 9.86 -4.61 -24.22
C GLU A 31 9.01 -4.67 -22.94
N GLY A 32 9.18 -3.71 -22.04
CA GLY A 32 8.41 -3.56 -20.80
C GLY A 32 7.12 -2.74 -20.95
N ALA A 33 6.70 -2.35 -22.17
CA ALA A 33 5.61 -1.41 -22.42
C ALA A 33 4.34 -1.63 -21.58
N LEU A 34 3.92 -2.90 -21.43
CA LEU A 34 2.73 -3.24 -20.63
C LEU A 34 2.90 -2.89 -19.14
N VAL A 35 4.07 -3.14 -18.57
CA VAL A 35 4.37 -2.81 -17.16
C VAL A 35 4.34 -1.29 -16.97
N TRP A 36 4.93 -0.54 -17.90
CA TRP A 36 4.92 0.92 -17.88
C TRP A 36 3.50 1.48 -18.02
N LEU A 37 2.71 0.96 -18.95
CA LEU A 37 1.30 1.33 -19.13
C LEU A 37 0.47 1.08 -17.87
N VAL A 38 0.63 -0.08 -17.24
CA VAL A 38 -0.06 -0.38 -15.98
C VAL A 38 0.31 0.65 -14.92
N GLY A 39 1.59 0.97 -14.73
CA GLY A 39 2.03 1.99 -13.79
C GLY A 39 1.44 3.37 -14.08
N MET A 40 1.55 3.84 -15.33
CA MET A 40 1.05 5.15 -15.76
C MET A 40 -0.46 5.30 -15.60
N LEU A 41 -1.22 4.25 -15.89
CA LEU A 41 -2.69 4.30 -15.88
C LEU A 41 -3.30 3.99 -14.52
N SER A 42 -2.57 3.37 -13.59
CA SER A 42 -3.09 2.96 -12.28
C SER A 42 -3.70 4.13 -11.48
N ILE A 43 -2.99 5.26 -11.38
CA ILE A 43 -3.46 6.44 -10.64
C ILE A 43 -4.67 7.11 -11.30
N PRO A 44 -4.65 7.49 -12.60
CA PRO A 44 -5.79 8.13 -13.23
C PRO A 44 -7.02 7.21 -13.29
N LEU A 45 -6.84 5.89 -13.52
CA LEU A 45 -7.95 4.94 -13.44
C LEU A 45 -8.51 4.84 -12.03
N GLY A 46 -7.66 4.76 -11.00
CA GLY A 46 -8.11 4.74 -9.60
C GLY A 46 -8.91 6.00 -9.23
N TRP A 47 -8.43 7.18 -9.64
CA TRP A 47 -9.16 8.43 -9.46
C TRP A 47 -10.49 8.44 -10.23
N LEU A 48 -10.50 8.03 -11.50
CA LEU A 48 -11.70 7.94 -12.33
C LEU A 48 -12.73 7.01 -11.71
N LEU A 49 -12.31 5.83 -11.22
CA LEU A 49 -13.20 4.87 -10.55
C LEU A 49 -13.83 5.45 -9.28
N VAL A 50 -13.06 6.17 -8.46
CA VAL A 50 -13.57 6.84 -7.25
C VAL A 50 -14.63 7.89 -7.61
N VAL A 51 -14.40 8.65 -8.68
CA VAL A 51 -15.37 9.68 -9.15
C VAL A 51 -16.60 9.02 -9.77
N ALA A 52 -16.41 8.05 -10.68
CA ALA A 52 -17.49 7.41 -11.43
C ALA A 52 -18.41 6.54 -10.55
N SER A 53 -17.86 5.93 -9.50
CA SER A 53 -18.66 5.16 -8.53
C SER A 53 -19.45 6.03 -7.54
N GLY A 54 -19.27 7.35 -7.56
CA GLY A 54 -19.84 8.24 -6.55
C GLY A 54 -19.22 8.06 -5.15
N ALA A 55 -18.10 7.32 -5.04
CA ALA A 55 -17.42 7.11 -3.77
C ALA A 55 -16.79 8.40 -3.21
N MET A 56 -16.68 9.46 -4.02
CA MET A 56 -16.13 10.74 -3.60
C MET A 56 -17.14 11.57 -2.78
N PRO A 57 -16.88 11.86 -1.48
CA PRO A 57 -17.79 12.62 -0.65
C PRO A 57 -17.96 14.05 -1.15
N GLY A 58 -19.18 14.57 -1.05
CA GLY A 58 -19.50 15.95 -1.38
C GLY A 58 -18.78 16.97 -0.49
N SER A 59 -18.83 18.25 -0.87
CA SER A 59 -18.20 19.36 -0.14
C SER A 59 -18.64 19.49 1.32
N HIS A 60 -19.84 19.00 1.65
CA HIS A 60 -20.40 18.98 3.00
C HIS A 60 -19.75 17.95 3.96
N ARG A 61 -18.93 17.01 3.45
CA ARG A 61 -18.18 16.02 4.25
C ARG A 61 -16.66 16.17 4.06
N PRO A 62 -16.05 17.27 4.53
CA PRO A 62 -14.65 17.58 4.24
C PRO A 62 -13.66 16.55 4.81
N VAL A 63 -13.98 15.90 5.94
CA VAL A 63 -13.11 14.92 6.59
C VAL A 63 -13.00 13.63 5.77
N GLU A 64 -14.12 13.04 5.36
CA GLU A 64 -14.15 11.84 4.50
C GLU A 64 -13.44 12.13 3.17
N ARG A 65 -13.70 13.30 2.58
CA ARG A 65 -13.07 13.75 1.35
C ARG A 65 -11.54 13.87 1.49
N LYS A 66 -11.05 14.39 2.62
CA LYS A 66 -9.62 14.48 2.95
C LYS A 66 -8.97 13.10 3.04
N THR A 67 -9.67 12.12 3.63
CA THR A 67 -9.19 10.73 3.74
C THR A 67 -9.03 10.06 2.37
N ILE A 68 -9.98 10.24 1.46
CA ILE A 68 -9.88 9.69 0.10
C ILE A 68 -8.71 10.33 -0.65
N TYR A 69 -8.58 11.67 -0.62
CA TYR A 69 -7.44 12.33 -1.26
C TYR A 69 -6.12 11.90 -0.66
N ASN A 70 -6.00 11.77 0.66
CA ASN A 70 -4.79 11.24 1.29
C ASN A 70 -4.44 9.86 0.75
N SER A 71 -5.43 8.97 0.64
CA SER A 71 -5.22 7.61 0.14
C SER A 71 -4.76 7.62 -1.32
N LEU A 72 -5.41 8.42 -2.18
CA LEU A 72 -5.01 8.59 -3.58
C LEU A 72 -3.61 9.19 -3.72
N ILE A 73 -3.28 10.22 -2.93
CA ILE A 73 -1.96 10.86 -2.95
C ILE A 73 -0.88 9.89 -2.49
N VAL A 74 -1.11 9.13 -1.42
CA VAL A 74 -0.13 8.12 -0.94
C VAL A 74 0.12 7.06 -2.00
N SER A 75 -0.94 6.50 -2.60
CA SER A 75 -0.81 5.54 -3.70
C SER A 75 -0.09 6.16 -4.90
N ALA A 76 -0.39 7.41 -5.23
CA ALA A 76 0.26 8.13 -6.32
C ALA A 76 1.76 8.35 -6.05
N VAL A 77 2.14 8.79 -4.85
CA VAL A 77 3.56 8.91 -4.46
C VAL A 77 4.30 7.59 -4.61
N MET A 78 3.69 6.47 -4.19
CA MET A 78 4.30 5.16 -4.30
C MET A 78 4.51 4.73 -5.76
N ILE A 79 3.48 4.89 -6.60
CA ILE A 79 3.55 4.51 -8.02
C ILE A 79 4.52 5.41 -8.78
N THR A 80 4.44 6.73 -8.58
CA THR A 80 5.37 7.69 -9.19
C THR A 80 6.81 7.42 -8.74
N GLY A 81 7.04 7.12 -7.46
CA GLY A 81 8.35 6.75 -6.94
C GLY A 81 8.90 5.47 -7.56
N ALA A 82 8.06 4.43 -7.72
CA ALA A 82 8.44 3.20 -8.37
C ALA A 82 8.82 3.42 -9.85
N LEU A 83 8.01 4.20 -10.59
CA LEU A 83 8.32 4.55 -11.98
C LEU A 83 9.59 5.39 -12.09
N ALA A 84 9.82 6.32 -11.15
CA ALA A 84 11.05 7.12 -11.11
C ALA A 84 12.29 6.23 -10.89
N ALA A 85 12.22 5.29 -9.94
CA ALA A 85 13.31 4.34 -9.68
C ALA A 85 13.58 3.45 -10.91
N CYS A 86 12.53 2.94 -11.56
CA CYS A 86 12.68 2.18 -12.80
C CYS A 86 13.30 3.03 -13.92
N ALA A 87 12.86 4.26 -14.12
CA ALA A 87 13.41 5.16 -15.14
C ALA A 87 14.90 5.43 -14.88
N LEU A 88 15.28 5.74 -13.64
CA LEU A 88 16.68 5.92 -13.25
C LEU A 88 17.52 4.65 -13.48
N GLY A 89 16.93 3.49 -13.23
CA GLY A 89 17.51 2.19 -13.55
C GLY A 89 17.75 1.96 -15.04
N THR A 90 16.77 2.32 -15.88
CA THR A 90 16.93 2.21 -17.34
C THR A 90 18.02 3.13 -17.90
N LEU A 91 18.33 4.23 -17.19
CA LEU A 91 19.43 5.13 -17.53
C LEU A 91 20.79 4.63 -17.01
N GLY A 92 20.84 3.52 -16.27
CA GLY A 92 22.07 3.02 -15.64
C GLY A 92 22.57 3.87 -14.47
N THR A 93 21.75 4.81 -13.98
CA THR A 93 22.10 5.69 -12.85
C THR A 93 22.05 4.95 -11.51
N ILE A 94 21.23 3.90 -11.42
CA ILE A 94 21.02 3.11 -10.21
C ILE A 94 21.15 1.63 -10.59
N ASP A 95 21.87 0.87 -9.76
CA ASP A 95 22.00 -0.58 -9.92
C ASP A 95 20.64 -1.27 -9.85
N GLU A 96 20.45 -2.30 -10.67
CA GLU A 96 19.20 -3.06 -10.75
C GLU A 96 18.80 -3.70 -9.40
N GLU A 97 19.80 -4.03 -8.57
CA GLU A 97 19.60 -4.51 -7.20
C GLU A 97 18.82 -3.47 -6.36
N TRP A 98 19.20 -2.19 -6.47
CA TRP A 98 18.57 -1.11 -5.72
C TRP A 98 17.15 -0.80 -6.19
N ILE A 99 16.86 -0.97 -7.48
CA ILE A 99 15.49 -0.83 -8.00
C ILE A 99 14.58 -1.86 -7.35
N THR A 100 15.04 -3.11 -7.29
CA THR A 100 14.29 -4.22 -6.69
C THR A 100 14.09 -3.99 -5.19
N ARG A 101 15.15 -3.59 -4.47
CA ARG A 101 15.07 -3.23 -3.05
C ARG A 101 14.06 -2.11 -2.82
N TYR A 102 14.14 -1.04 -3.61
CA TYR A 102 13.23 0.10 -3.49
C TYR A 102 11.77 -0.32 -3.68
N GLY A 103 11.46 -1.09 -4.73
CA GLY A 103 10.12 -1.59 -4.97
C GLY A 103 9.57 -2.41 -3.79
N MET A 104 10.38 -3.33 -3.27
CA MET A 104 9.98 -4.18 -2.14
C MET A 104 9.86 -3.41 -0.82
N ILE A 105 10.71 -2.41 -0.58
CA ILE A 105 10.60 -1.50 0.57
C ILE A 105 9.31 -0.69 0.48
N VAL A 106 8.97 -0.17 -0.70
CA VAL A 106 7.72 0.57 -0.91
C VAL A 106 6.50 -0.32 -0.64
N VAL A 107 6.49 -1.55 -1.13
CA VAL A 107 5.43 -2.53 -0.84
C VAL A 107 5.34 -2.83 0.66
N ALA A 108 6.48 -3.01 1.33
CA ALA A 108 6.54 -3.24 2.77
C ALA A 108 5.98 -2.04 3.57
N LEU A 109 6.32 -0.81 3.19
CA LEU A 109 5.78 0.40 3.80
C LEU A 109 4.27 0.54 3.56
N ALA A 110 3.77 0.10 2.40
CA ALA A 110 2.33 0.04 2.11
C ALA A 110 1.59 -0.77 3.18
N LEU A 111 2.13 -1.95 3.54
CA LEU A 111 1.56 -2.79 4.60
C LEU A 111 1.52 -2.05 5.94
N VAL A 112 2.59 -1.33 6.30
CA VAL A 112 2.64 -0.53 7.54
C VAL A 112 1.54 0.54 7.55
N ILE A 113 1.38 1.26 6.43
CA ILE A 113 0.37 2.31 6.30
C ILE A 113 -1.03 1.71 6.38
N THR A 114 -1.30 0.65 5.61
CA THR A 114 -2.60 -0.04 5.63
C THR A 114 -2.93 -0.61 7.01
N GLY A 115 -1.96 -1.23 7.67
CA GLY A 115 -2.13 -1.79 9.01
C GLY A 115 -2.44 -0.72 10.07
N ASN A 116 -1.84 0.47 9.95
CA ASN A 116 -2.14 1.61 10.81
C ASN A 116 -3.46 2.32 10.47
N GLY A 117 -3.88 2.28 9.21
CA GLY A 117 -5.16 2.84 8.76
C GLY A 117 -6.38 2.01 9.17
N LEU A 118 -6.22 0.74 9.54
CA LEU A 118 -7.32 -0.09 10.02
C LEU A 118 -7.89 0.47 11.34
N PRO A 119 -9.22 0.65 11.47
CA PRO A 119 -9.81 1.24 12.65
C PRO A 119 -9.60 0.33 13.87
N LYS A 120 -8.84 0.84 14.85
CA LYS A 120 -8.51 0.15 16.11
C LYS A 120 -9.51 0.46 17.24
N LYS A 121 -10.44 1.39 17.03
CA LYS A 121 -11.47 1.81 17.99
C LYS A 121 -12.86 1.45 17.42
N PRO A 122 -13.84 1.14 18.28
CA PRO A 122 -15.22 0.97 17.83
C PRO A 122 -15.75 2.34 17.36
N ASP A 123 -16.31 2.39 16.15
CA ASP A 123 -16.82 3.63 15.56
C ASP A 123 -18.30 3.86 15.92
N THR A 124 -19.03 2.80 16.31
CA THR A 124 -20.43 2.91 16.76
C THR A 124 -20.76 1.94 17.90
N ARG A 125 -21.79 2.29 18.69
CA ARG A 125 -22.33 1.48 19.81
C ARG A 125 -22.85 0.09 19.39
N CYS A 126 -22.93 -0.20 18.09
CA CYS A 126 -23.43 -1.44 17.52
C CYS A 126 -22.34 -2.33 16.88
N ASP A 127 -21.06 -1.96 16.95
CA ASP A 127 -19.98 -2.78 16.40
C ASP A 127 -19.84 -4.10 17.16
N ARG A 128 -20.01 -5.22 16.45
CA ARG A 128 -19.80 -6.56 17.03
C ARG A 128 -18.35 -6.68 17.51
N PRO A 129 -18.10 -7.10 18.76
CA PRO A 129 -16.75 -7.17 19.34
C PRO A 129 -15.78 -8.06 18.53
N ARG A 130 -16.32 -9.04 17.79
CA ARG A 130 -15.56 -9.92 16.88
C ARG A 130 -14.86 -9.14 15.76
N GLY A 131 -15.55 -8.20 15.12
CA GLY A 131 -15.01 -7.45 13.98
C GLY A 131 -13.84 -6.56 14.40
N LEU A 132 -13.94 -5.92 15.57
CA LEU A 132 -12.89 -5.06 16.11
C LEU A 132 -11.64 -5.86 16.49
N ALA A 133 -11.79 -7.01 17.13
CA ALA A 133 -10.67 -7.88 17.50
C ALA A 133 -9.88 -8.34 16.25
N THR A 134 -10.59 -8.78 15.20
CA THR A 134 -9.95 -9.21 13.94
C THR A 134 -9.24 -8.04 13.25
N ARG A 135 -9.86 -6.85 13.18
CA ARG A 135 -9.22 -5.65 12.59
C ARG A 135 -7.95 -5.24 13.33
N ARG A 136 -7.96 -5.30 14.67
CA ARG A 136 -6.76 -5.03 15.49
C ARG A 136 -5.66 -6.04 15.22
N LEU A 137 -5.99 -7.33 15.15
CA LEU A 137 -5.04 -8.39 14.84
C LEU A 137 -4.40 -8.16 13.47
N LEU A 138 -5.22 -7.99 12.42
CA LEU A 138 -4.73 -7.76 11.06
C LEU A 138 -3.89 -6.49 10.96
N GLY A 139 -4.32 -5.40 11.62
CA GLY A 139 -3.57 -4.15 11.66
C GLY A 139 -2.17 -4.31 12.26
N TRP A 140 -2.06 -5.01 13.39
CA TRP A 140 -0.75 -5.30 13.99
C TRP A 140 0.12 -6.22 13.14
N VAL A 141 -0.45 -7.28 12.58
CA VAL A 141 0.29 -8.21 11.70
C VAL A 141 0.83 -7.46 10.48
N PHE A 142 0.02 -6.61 9.84
CA PHE A 142 0.48 -5.82 8.69
C PHE A 142 1.61 -4.85 9.05
N VAL A 143 1.52 -4.17 10.20
CA VAL A 143 2.58 -3.26 10.67
C VAL A 143 3.87 -4.01 10.97
N VAL A 144 3.81 -5.10 11.75
CA VAL A 144 5.00 -5.86 12.14
C VAL A 144 5.66 -6.51 10.93
N SER A 145 4.88 -7.14 10.05
CA SER A 145 5.39 -7.73 8.81
C SER A 145 5.99 -6.68 7.89
N GLY A 146 5.32 -5.54 7.70
CA GLY A 146 5.84 -4.44 6.89
C GLY A 146 7.17 -3.90 7.40
N LEU A 147 7.29 -3.63 8.71
CA LEU A 147 8.56 -3.17 9.30
C LEU A 147 9.67 -4.22 9.19
N SER A 148 9.33 -5.49 9.42
CA SER A 148 10.29 -6.61 9.29
C SER A 148 10.78 -6.75 7.85
N LEU A 149 9.88 -6.64 6.87
CA LEU A 149 10.22 -6.66 5.45
C LEU A 149 11.08 -5.46 5.06
N THR A 150 10.75 -4.25 5.52
CA THR A 150 11.58 -3.06 5.28
C THR A 150 13.00 -3.27 5.82
N LEU A 151 13.15 -3.79 7.04
CA LEU A 151 14.46 -4.08 7.61
C LEU A 151 15.20 -5.18 6.83
N ALA A 152 14.51 -6.26 6.46
CA ALA A 152 15.08 -7.34 5.66
C ALA A 152 15.60 -6.85 4.31
N TRP A 153 14.81 -6.06 3.58
CA TRP A 153 15.19 -5.51 2.27
C TRP A 153 16.22 -4.38 2.34
N LEU A 154 16.42 -3.77 3.51
CA LEU A 154 17.51 -2.80 3.74
C LEU A 154 18.84 -3.46 4.12
N THR A 155 18.81 -4.60 4.81
CA THR A 155 19.99 -5.16 5.47
C THR A 155 20.49 -6.48 4.90
N LEU A 156 19.60 -7.31 4.35
CA LEU A 156 19.98 -8.62 3.84
C LEU A 156 20.56 -8.53 2.42
N PRO A 157 21.54 -9.38 2.08
CA PRO A 157 22.07 -9.46 0.73
C PRO A 157 21.02 -10.05 -0.23
N LEU A 158 21.01 -9.56 -1.49
CA LEU A 158 20.25 -10.21 -2.58
C LEU A 158 20.96 -11.48 -3.08
N ALA A 159 22.25 -11.64 -2.80
CA ALA A 159 22.99 -12.85 -3.12
C ALA A 159 22.35 -14.10 -2.47
N HIS A 160 22.32 -15.20 -3.22
CA HIS A 160 21.78 -16.50 -2.79
C HIS A 160 20.30 -16.48 -2.34
N ASP A 161 19.52 -15.51 -2.82
CA ASP A 161 18.08 -15.40 -2.54
C ASP A 161 17.71 -15.30 -1.05
N VAL A 162 18.67 -14.91 -0.18
CA VAL A 162 18.47 -14.87 1.27
C VAL A 162 17.30 -13.97 1.66
N VAL A 163 17.21 -12.78 1.06
CA VAL A 163 16.12 -11.83 1.30
C VAL A 163 14.76 -12.35 0.84
N TRP A 164 14.72 -13.18 -0.22
CA TRP A 164 13.50 -13.79 -0.72
C TRP A 164 12.98 -14.86 0.23
N TRP A 165 13.87 -15.73 0.74
CA TRP A 165 13.52 -16.71 1.76
C TRP A 165 13.08 -16.05 3.07
N ALA A 166 13.75 -14.99 3.49
CA ALA A 166 13.32 -14.19 4.64
C ALA A 166 11.93 -13.58 4.42
N THR A 167 11.67 -13.03 3.24
CA THR A 167 10.35 -12.50 2.85
C THR A 167 9.26 -13.58 2.92
N ALA A 168 9.53 -14.76 2.35
CA ALA A 168 8.61 -15.89 2.39
C ALA A 168 8.33 -16.35 3.84
N ALA A 169 9.37 -16.44 4.67
CA ALA A 169 9.24 -16.81 6.08
C ALA A 169 8.40 -15.79 6.88
N ILE A 170 8.60 -14.49 6.63
CA ILE A 170 7.81 -13.41 7.25
C ILE A 170 6.34 -13.56 6.85
N TYR A 171 6.03 -13.75 5.56
CA TYR A 171 4.65 -13.93 5.11
C TYR A 171 4.00 -15.20 5.64
N ALA A 172 4.73 -16.33 5.66
CA ALA A 172 4.23 -17.58 6.22
C ALA A 172 3.89 -17.42 7.71
N THR A 173 4.78 -16.78 8.48
CA THR A 173 4.58 -16.51 9.90
C THR A 173 3.37 -15.60 10.12
N ALA A 174 3.24 -14.54 9.33
CA ALA A 174 2.09 -13.64 9.37
C ALA A 174 0.77 -14.38 9.08
N GLY A 175 0.77 -15.27 8.08
CA GLY A 175 -0.37 -16.11 7.73
C GLY A 175 -0.79 -17.03 8.88
N VAL A 176 0.17 -17.70 9.52
CA VAL A 176 -0.08 -18.57 10.67
C VAL A 176 -0.64 -17.78 11.86
N VAL A 177 -0.05 -16.63 12.18
CA VAL A 177 -0.52 -15.75 13.28
C VAL A 177 -1.95 -15.28 13.02
N CYS A 178 -2.27 -14.88 11.78
CA CYS A 178 -3.62 -14.50 11.38
C CYS A 178 -4.60 -15.67 11.53
N ALA A 179 -4.26 -16.85 10.99
CA ALA A 179 -5.13 -18.04 11.04
C ALA A 179 -5.43 -18.47 12.48
N VAL A 180 -4.39 -18.58 13.31
CA VAL A 180 -4.53 -18.95 14.73
C VAL A 180 -5.30 -17.87 15.50
N GLY A 181 -4.98 -16.59 15.28
CA GLY A 181 -5.64 -15.48 15.95
C GLY A 181 -7.13 -15.39 15.62
N ILE A 182 -7.49 -15.51 14.33
CA ILE A 182 -8.89 -15.53 13.89
C ILE A 182 -9.62 -16.73 14.50
N TRP A 183 -9.02 -17.92 14.46
CA TRP A 183 -9.62 -19.13 15.03
C TRP A 183 -9.86 -19.02 16.55
N ARG A 184 -8.94 -18.38 17.29
CA ARG A 184 -9.13 -18.11 18.73
C ARG A 184 -10.26 -17.11 18.98
N ILE A 185 -10.35 -16.05 18.18
CA ILE A 185 -11.40 -15.03 18.28
C ILE A 185 -12.79 -15.66 18.00
N THR A 186 -12.90 -16.51 16.98
CA THR A 186 -14.16 -17.17 16.64
C THR A 186 -14.58 -18.19 17.71
N ARG A 187 -13.65 -19.01 18.22
CA ARG A 187 -13.95 -19.99 19.29
C ARG A 187 -14.40 -19.33 20.59
N SER A 188 -13.68 -18.31 21.05
CA SER A 188 -13.99 -17.63 22.33
C SER A 188 -15.39 -17.01 22.30
N ALA A 189 -15.82 -16.55 21.13
CA ALA A 189 -17.12 -15.95 20.99
C ALA A 189 -18.28 -16.95 20.82
N SER A 190 -17.99 -18.21 20.47
CA SER A 190 -18.98 -19.30 20.53
C SER A 190 -19.18 -19.81 21.95
N ALA A 191 -18.10 -19.87 22.75
CA ALA A 191 -18.17 -20.28 24.15
C ALA A 191 -19.04 -19.33 25.00
N ASN A 192 -18.94 -18.02 24.77
CA ASN A 192 -19.73 -17.01 25.48
C ASN A 192 -21.20 -16.91 25.01
N ALA A 193 -21.61 -17.68 24.01
CA ALA A 193 -22.97 -17.69 23.47
C ALA A 193 -23.77 -18.93 23.89
N ALA A 194 -23.15 -19.87 24.61
CA ALA A 194 -23.85 -20.99 25.23
C ALA A 194 -24.55 -20.50 26.52
N PRO A 195 -25.85 -20.74 26.69
CA PRO A 195 -26.66 -20.27 27.83
C PRO A 195 -26.28 -20.94 29.16
#